data_AF-A0A1I0KLU2-F1
#
_entry.id   AF-A0A1I0KLU2-F1
#
_cell.length_a   1.000
_cell.length_b   1.000
_cell.length_c   1.000
_cell.angle_alpha   90.00
_cell.angle_beta   90.00
_cell.angle_gamma   90.00
#
_symmetry.space_group_name_H-M   'P 1'
#
loop_
_entity.id
_entity.type
_entity.pdbx_description
1 polymer ?
#
loop_
_entity_poly.entity_id
_entity_poly.type
_entity_poly.pdbx_seq_one_letter_code
_entity_poly.pdbx_strand_id
1 'polypeptide(L)'
;MTQTDSRVHLKDYKTKELQWDKFATARSIPRRMLPEGPLTGQMCPTARQPLYHHPLMQAVGQEALDHLLIHTTYKYMSDISHVEMDTVNQISLKIVNNTLPFSFSEDIQHDALAIIVDESYHAYVARDFMRQVIERSGVKPVTMPVKTVLSEAIAHGKSVLPENLHEVFELVGVCVGENTLTKELLHLTGDRSMNPVVHQVIEDHVRDESRHAVFFTHILKLMWSALDEPSRSAIGPLLPEFILNYFKPDPQYERDVLRSLQVPEHHIDRILGETFAPMPLEELWPRIPIIGHVMGVLKQSGVLENGKTADAFRRIKLLN
;
A
#
# COMPACT_ATOMS: atom_id res chain seq x y z
N MET A 1 -42.00 -15.21 -10.81
CA MET A 1 -41.37 -14.49 -9.68
C MET A 1 -40.15 -13.78 -10.24
N THR A 2 -40.28 -12.50 -10.55
CA THR A 2 -39.16 -11.63 -10.91
C THR A 2 -38.24 -11.53 -9.71
N GLN A 3 -37.07 -12.17 -9.75
CA GLN A 3 -35.98 -11.83 -8.86
C GLN A 3 -35.70 -10.34 -9.07
N THR A 4 -36.08 -9.53 -8.09
CA THR A 4 -35.57 -8.17 -7.96
C THR A 4 -34.05 -8.27 -7.95
N ASP A 5 -33.40 -7.77 -8.99
CA ASP A 5 -31.95 -7.66 -9.07
C ASP A 5 -31.49 -6.78 -7.90
N SER A 6 -31.10 -7.41 -6.79
CA SER A 6 -30.67 -6.72 -5.57
C SER A 6 -29.24 -6.19 -5.68
N ARG A 7 -28.78 -5.92 -6.91
CA ARG A 7 -27.45 -5.36 -7.18
C ARG A 7 -27.50 -3.87 -6.94
N VAL A 8 -26.67 -3.41 -6.01
CA VAL A 8 -26.39 -1.98 -5.85
C VAL A 8 -25.66 -1.52 -7.11
N HIS A 9 -26.15 -0.46 -7.77
CA HIS A 9 -25.53 0.09 -8.95
C HIS A 9 -24.64 1.29 -8.59
N LEU A 10 -23.66 1.62 -9.45
CA LEU A 10 -22.79 2.79 -9.30
C LEU A 10 -23.58 4.11 -9.08
N LYS A 11 -24.74 4.23 -9.73
CA LYS A 11 -25.68 5.35 -9.59
C LYS A 11 -26.33 5.47 -8.20
N ASP A 12 -26.37 4.38 -7.42
CA ASP A 12 -27.04 4.32 -6.12
C ASP A 12 -26.07 4.71 -4.98
N TYR A 13 -24.79 4.91 -5.29
CA TYR A 13 -23.80 5.41 -4.33
C TYR A 13 -24.20 6.78 -3.79
N LYS A 14 -24.00 6.98 -2.49
CA LYS A 14 -24.15 8.26 -1.81
C LYS A 14 -22.84 8.66 -1.18
N THR A 15 -22.52 9.95 -1.30
CA THR A 15 -21.29 10.54 -0.74
C THR A 15 -21.17 10.16 0.74
N LYS A 16 -19.97 9.73 1.11
CA LYS A 16 -19.60 9.50 2.52
C LYS A 16 -18.80 10.66 3.09
N GLU A 17 -18.43 11.62 2.26
CA GLU A 17 -17.55 12.74 2.57
C GLU A 17 -18.28 14.00 3.06
N LEU A 18 -19.50 13.83 3.62
CA LEU A 18 -20.36 14.92 4.11
C LEU A 18 -19.71 15.84 5.15
N GLN A 19 -18.66 15.38 5.84
CA GLN A 19 -17.92 16.13 6.85
C GLN A 19 -16.42 16.23 6.54
N TRP A 20 -16.02 16.00 5.28
CA TRP A 20 -14.62 15.98 4.87
C TRP A 20 -13.88 17.25 5.29
N ASP A 21 -14.44 18.43 5.00
CA ASP A 21 -13.86 19.73 5.37
C ASP A 21 -13.50 19.88 6.85
N LYS A 22 -14.22 19.16 7.73
CA LYS A 22 -14.05 19.22 9.18
C LYS A 22 -12.97 18.26 9.68
N PHE A 23 -12.82 17.10 9.03
CA PHE A 23 -12.06 15.97 9.57
C PHE A 23 -10.82 15.60 8.76
N ALA A 24 -10.76 15.95 7.47
CA ALA A 24 -9.60 15.70 6.62
C ALA A 24 -8.33 16.24 7.28
N THR A 25 -7.26 15.45 7.31
CA THR A 25 -6.03 15.89 7.99
C THR A 25 -5.42 17.10 7.33
N ALA A 26 -5.54 17.21 6.00
CA ALA A 26 -5.13 18.37 5.21
C ALA A 26 -5.75 19.70 5.67
N ARG A 27 -6.89 19.63 6.36
CA ARG A 27 -7.68 20.78 6.83
C ARG A 27 -7.58 20.99 8.33
N SER A 28 -7.46 19.90 9.09
CA SER A 28 -7.71 19.90 10.53
C SER A 28 -6.46 19.68 11.38
N ILE A 29 -5.35 19.22 10.80
CA ILE A 29 -4.14 18.87 11.53
C ILE A 29 -2.97 19.79 11.13
N PRO A 30 -2.29 20.42 12.10
CA PRO A 30 -1.10 21.22 11.79
C PRO A 30 0.06 20.34 11.33
N ARG A 31 0.95 20.92 10.54
CA ARG A 31 2.20 20.28 10.11
C ARG A 31 2.97 19.69 11.30
N ARG A 32 3.36 18.42 11.18
CA ARG A 32 4.22 17.73 12.16
C ARG A 32 5.68 18.16 12.00
N MET A 33 6.33 18.45 13.12
CA MET A 33 7.71 18.93 13.17
C MET A 33 8.56 18.06 14.09
N LEU A 34 9.70 17.58 13.59
CA LEU A 34 10.74 16.98 14.41
C LEU A 34 11.34 18.06 15.34
N PRO A 35 11.43 17.78 16.65
CA PRO A 35 12.03 18.71 17.60
C PRO A 35 13.49 18.98 17.23
N GLU A 36 14.03 20.10 17.73
CA GLU A 36 15.46 20.37 17.61
C GLU A 36 16.29 19.37 18.43
N GLY A 37 17.52 19.12 17.98
CA GLY A 37 18.43 18.17 18.60
C GLY A 37 18.40 16.78 17.95
N PRO A 38 19.06 15.79 18.60
CA PRO A 38 19.13 14.43 18.09
C PRO A 38 17.75 13.78 17.97
N LEU A 39 17.61 12.87 16.99
CA LEU A 39 16.42 12.03 16.87
C LEU A 39 16.27 11.15 18.12
N THR A 40 15.07 11.11 18.69
CA THR A 40 14.74 10.26 19.85
C THR A 40 13.77 9.16 19.44
N GLY A 41 13.86 7.99 20.09
CA GLY A 41 13.04 6.83 19.72
C GLY A 41 13.47 6.20 18.39
N GLN A 42 12.79 5.12 17.99
CA GLN A 42 13.11 4.38 16.77
C GLN A 42 12.47 5.03 15.55
N MET A 43 13.22 5.30 14.49
CA MET A 43 12.64 5.85 13.25
C MET A 43 11.72 4.85 12.54
N CYS A 44 11.94 3.55 12.76
CA CYS A 44 11.10 2.45 12.33
C CYS A 44 11.12 1.37 13.43
N PRO A 45 10.00 0.68 13.72
CA PRO A 45 10.02 -0.46 14.63
C PRO A 45 11.01 -1.53 14.18
N THR A 46 11.88 -2.00 15.09
CA THR A 46 12.86 -3.05 14.76
C THR A 46 12.21 -4.34 14.25
N ALA A 47 11.02 -4.68 14.74
CA ALA A 47 10.22 -5.82 14.27
C ALA A 47 9.79 -5.72 12.79
N ARG A 48 9.86 -4.53 12.19
CA ARG A 48 9.56 -4.26 10.77
C ARG A 48 10.82 -4.18 9.90
N GLN A 49 12.00 -4.26 10.50
CA GLN A 49 13.27 -4.24 9.79
C GLN A 49 14.05 -5.54 10.09
N PRO A 50 13.83 -6.62 9.33
CA PRO A 50 14.41 -7.92 9.65
C PRO A 50 15.94 -7.94 9.61
N LEU A 51 16.57 -7.05 8.83
CA LEU A 51 18.03 -6.91 8.79
C LEU A 51 18.60 -6.38 10.12
N TYR A 52 17.78 -5.65 10.90
CA TYR A 52 18.18 -5.17 12.23
C TYR A 52 18.60 -6.34 13.12
N HIS A 53 17.92 -7.48 13.03
CA HIS A 53 18.15 -8.64 13.89
C HIS A 53 19.23 -9.60 13.36
N HIS A 54 19.79 -9.35 12.17
CA HIS A 54 20.79 -10.24 11.59
C HIS A 54 22.12 -10.17 12.37
N PRO A 55 22.74 -11.30 12.77
CA PRO A 55 23.98 -11.29 13.56
C PRO A 55 25.13 -10.49 12.94
N LEU A 56 25.30 -10.59 11.61
CA LEU A 56 26.30 -9.80 10.90
C LEU A 56 26.01 -8.30 10.94
N MET A 57 24.74 -7.87 10.98
CA MET A 57 24.41 -6.44 11.12
C MET A 57 24.62 -5.95 12.55
N GLN A 58 24.26 -6.77 13.55
CA GLN A 58 24.55 -6.48 14.96
C GLN A 58 26.05 -6.30 15.21
N ALA A 59 26.90 -7.07 14.51
CA ALA A 59 28.36 -6.96 14.59
C ALA A 59 28.93 -5.67 13.95
N VAL A 60 28.21 -5.00 13.04
CA VAL A 60 28.65 -3.71 12.46
C VAL A 60 28.60 -2.59 13.51
N GLY A 61 27.59 -2.63 14.39
CA GLY A 61 27.45 -1.71 15.52
C GLY A 61 26.17 -0.87 15.48
N GLN A 62 25.88 -0.19 16.60
CA GLN A 62 24.61 0.51 16.82
C GLN A 62 24.38 1.66 15.83
N GLU A 63 25.43 2.42 15.48
CA GLU A 63 25.31 3.53 14.52
C GLU A 63 24.78 3.06 13.15
N ALA A 64 25.29 1.92 12.66
CA ALA A 64 24.82 1.35 11.39
C ALA A 64 23.37 0.85 11.48
N LEU A 65 22.98 0.31 12.64
CA LEU A 65 21.59 -0.10 12.89
C LEU A 65 20.63 1.10 12.94
N ASP A 66 21.04 2.20 13.56
CA ASP A 66 20.25 3.43 13.62
C ASP A 66 20.08 4.04 12.21
N HIS A 67 21.15 4.06 11.42
CA HIS A 67 21.09 4.47 10.01
C HIS A 67 20.22 3.54 9.16
N LEU A 68 20.27 2.22 9.39
CA LEU A 68 19.38 1.26 8.74
C LEU A 68 17.91 1.59 9.03
N LEU A 69 17.56 1.91 10.28
CA LEU A 69 16.20 2.32 10.63
C LEU A 69 15.79 3.64 9.96
N ILE A 70 16.69 4.62 9.86
CA ILE A 70 16.47 5.86 9.11
C ILE A 70 16.18 5.57 7.63
N HIS A 71 16.99 4.72 6.98
CA HIS A 71 16.76 4.31 5.59
C HIS A 71 15.46 3.54 5.40
N THR A 72 15.07 2.73 6.37
CA THR A 72 13.76 2.05 6.37
C THR A 72 12.63 3.06 6.37
N THR A 73 12.72 4.10 7.21
CA THR A 73 11.74 5.20 7.23
C THR A 73 11.75 5.99 5.93
N TYR A 74 12.91 6.24 5.32
CA TYR A 74 12.96 6.89 4.01
C TYR A 74 12.22 6.05 2.97
N LYS A 75 12.48 4.75 2.90
CA LYS A 75 11.81 3.87 1.93
C LYS A 75 10.31 3.91 2.13
N TYR A 76 9.86 3.76 3.37
CA TYR A 76 8.45 3.80 3.72
C TYR A 76 7.75 5.11 3.31
N MET A 77 8.35 6.27 3.63
CA MET A 77 7.79 7.57 3.28
C MET A 77 7.82 7.83 1.76
N SER A 78 8.86 7.34 1.08
CA SER A 78 8.95 7.43 -0.39
C SER A 78 7.88 6.55 -1.05
N ASP A 79 7.67 5.34 -0.55
CA ASP A 79 6.65 4.42 -1.05
C ASP A 79 5.25 5.01 -0.86
N ILE A 80 4.92 5.56 0.32
CA ILE A 80 3.67 6.33 0.55
C ILE A 80 3.53 7.40 -0.53
N SER A 81 4.54 8.25 -0.69
CA SER A 81 4.44 9.35 -1.64
C SER A 81 4.22 8.88 -3.09
N HIS A 82 4.78 7.74 -3.50
CA HIS A 82 4.63 7.21 -4.85
C HIS A 82 3.31 6.46 -5.04
N VAL A 83 2.86 5.68 -4.04
CA VAL A 83 1.53 5.05 -4.06
C VAL A 83 0.46 6.15 -4.20
N GLU A 84 0.49 7.15 -3.33
CA GLU A 84 -0.50 8.23 -3.30
C GLU A 84 -0.55 9.02 -4.61
N MET A 85 0.60 9.47 -5.11
CA MET A 85 0.64 10.37 -6.28
C MET A 85 0.55 9.64 -7.62
N ASP A 86 1.28 8.53 -7.74
CA ASP A 86 1.53 7.88 -9.03
C ASP A 86 0.60 6.68 -9.25
N THR A 87 -0.13 6.24 -8.21
CA THR A 87 -1.09 5.12 -8.29
C THR A 87 -2.51 5.55 -7.91
N VAL A 88 -2.74 5.96 -6.66
CA VAL A 88 -4.08 6.27 -6.12
C VAL A 88 -4.67 7.52 -6.78
N ASN A 89 -3.92 8.62 -6.83
CA ASN A 89 -4.38 9.85 -7.47
C ASN A 89 -4.64 9.69 -8.97
N GLN A 90 -3.86 8.86 -9.67
CA GLN A 90 -4.05 8.61 -11.09
C GLN A 90 -5.39 7.91 -11.35
N ILE A 91 -5.73 6.89 -10.55
CA ILE A 91 -7.02 6.21 -10.72
C ILE A 91 -8.19 7.09 -10.25
N SER A 92 -8.03 7.83 -9.15
CA SER A 92 -9.06 8.72 -8.64
C SER A 92 -9.37 9.83 -9.66
N LEU A 93 -8.35 10.37 -10.33
CA LEU A 93 -8.55 11.34 -11.41
C LEU A 93 -9.34 10.74 -12.60
N LYS A 94 -9.09 9.47 -12.93
CA LYS A 94 -9.84 8.76 -13.98
C LYS A 94 -11.31 8.52 -13.58
N ILE A 95 -11.57 8.24 -12.29
CA ILE A 95 -12.92 8.16 -11.70
C ILE A 95 -13.62 9.52 -11.82
N VAL A 96 -12.99 10.60 -11.35
CA VAL A 96 -13.52 11.98 -11.40
C VAL A 96 -13.91 12.36 -12.82
N ASN A 97 -13.04 12.08 -13.79
CA ASN A 97 -13.27 12.44 -15.19
C ASN A 97 -14.14 11.42 -15.95
N ASN A 98 -14.63 10.35 -15.32
CA ASN A 98 -15.40 9.28 -15.96
C ASN A 98 -14.71 8.71 -17.22
N THR A 99 -13.39 8.49 -17.12
CA THR A 99 -12.56 7.97 -18.25
C THR A 99 -12.32 6.46 -18.18
N LEU A 100 -12.74 5.81 -17.09
CA LEU A 100 -12.79 4.35 -16.98
C LEU A 100 -14.06 3.82 -17.70
N PRO A 101 -14.16 2.52 -18.02
CA PRO A 101 -15.31 1.94 -18.72
C PRO A 101 -16.58 1.80 -17.84
N PHE A 102 -16.76 2.69 -16.87
CA PHE A 102 -17.88 2.73 -15.94
C PHE A 102 -18.49 4.13 -15.91
N SER A 103 -19.78 4.22 -15.64
CA SER A 103 -20.46 5.50 -15.38
C SER A 103 -20.54 5.74 -13.88
N PHE A 104 -19.56 6.46 -13.32
CA PHE A 104 -19.59 6.87 -11.92
C PHE A 104 -20.57 8.02 -11.71
N SER A 105 -21.29 8.00 -10.59
CA SER A 105 -22.19 9.08 -10.19
C SER A 105 -21.41 10.31 -9.71
N GLU A 106 -22.08 11.47 -9.68
CA GLU A 106 -21.51 12.69 -9.12
C GLU A 106 -21.07 12.51 -7.66
N ASP A 107 -21.81 11.71 -6.87
CA ASP A 107 -21.44 11.37 -5.49
C ASP A 107 -20.12 10.60 -5.41
N ILE A 108 -19.84 9.68 -6.35
CA ILE A 108 -18.53 8.97 -6.42
C ILE A 108 -17.42 9.92 -6.85
N GLN A 109 -17.70 10.76 -7.85
CA GLN A 109 -16.72 11.75 -8.33
C GLN A 109 -16.36 12.76 -7.24
N HIS A 110 -17.33 13.17 -6.43
CA HIS A 110 -17.13 14.07 -5.29
C HIS A 110 -16.21 13.44 -4.24
N ASP A 111 -16.50 12.21 -3.81
CA ASP A 111 -15.66 11.51 -2.83
C ASP A 111 -14.24 11.26 -3.38
N ALA A 112 -14.11 10.92 -4.67
CA ALA A 112 -12.81 10.76 -5.32
C ALA A 112 -12.00 12.06 -5.40
N LEU A 113 -12.65 13.22 -5.56
CA LEU A 113 -11.97 14.53 -5.47
C LEU A 113 -11.42 14.80 -4.06
N ALA A 114 -12.17 14.43 -3.02
CA ALA A 114 -11.74 14.56 -1.63
C ALA A 114 -10.50 13.70 -1.37
N ILE A 115 -10.53 12.43 -1.83
CA ILE A 115 -9.38 11.51 -1.77
C ILE A 115 -8.15 12.09 -2.48
N ILE A 116 -8.32 12.70 -3.66
CA ILE A 116 -7.18 13.30 -4.37
C ILE A 116 -6.46 14.36 -3.53
N VAL A 117 -7.23 15.16 -2.78
CA VAL A 117 -6.67 16.18 -1.89
C VAL A 117 -5.96 15.53 -0.70
N ASP A 118 -6.58 14.52 -0.09
CA ASP A 118 -6.00 13.80 1.05
C ASP A 118 -4.69 13.09 0.65
N GLU A 119 -4.65 12.35 -0.45
CA GLU A 119 -3.42 11.66 -0.89
C GLU A 119 -2.31 12.61 -1.33
N SER A 120 -2.68 13.72 -1.99
CA SER A 120 -1.70 14.76 -2.31
C SER A 120 -1.08 15.35 -1.04
N TYR A 121 -1.88 15.48 0.03
CA TYR A 121 -1.40 15.94 1.33
C TYR A 121 -0.56 14.87 2.04
N HIS A 122 -0.95 13.60 2.02
CA HIS A 122 -0.15 12.49 2.57
C HIS A 122 1.23 12.41 1.92
N ALA A 123 1.29 12.51 0.58
CA ALA A 123 2.54 12.55 -0.16
C ALA A 123 3.40 13.78 0.21
N TYR A 124 2.77 14.95 0.39
CA TYR A 124 3.46 16.15 0.86
C TYR A 124 4.05 15.94 2.25
N VAL A 125 3.26 15.41 3.21
CA VAL A 125 3.71 15.15 4.58
C VAL A 125 4.87 14.15 4.59
N ALA A 126 4.79 13.07 3.81
CA ALA A 126 5.85 12.07 3.72
C ALA A 126 7.17 12.68 3.21
N ARG A 127 7.12 13.45 2.11
CA ARG A 127 8.31 14.14 1.55
C ARG A 127 8.85 15.21 2.49
N ASP A 128 7.98 15.97 3.14
CA ASP A 128 8.38 16.97 4.11
C ASP A 128 9.06 16.32 5.32
N PHE A 129 8.51 15.23 5.84
CA PHE A 129 9.10 14.47 6.94
C PHE A 129 10.49 13.93 6.58
N MET A 130 10.68 13.37 5.38
CA MET A 130 12.01 12.95 4.91
C MET A 130 13.02 14.09 4.94
N ARG A 131 12.64 15.31 4.50
CA ARG A 131 13.52 16.49 4.56
C ARG A 131 13.90 16.82 6.00
N GLN A 132 12.95 16.79 6.92
CA GLN A 132 13.24 17.02 8.34
C GLN A 132 14.20 15.97 8.91
N VAL A 133 14.04 14.68 8.56
CA VAL A 133 14.97 13.62 9.00
C VAL A 133 16.38 13.87 8.46
N ILE A 134 16.53 14.27 7.19
CA ILE A 134 17.85 14.64 6.62
C ILE A 134 18.46 15.80 7.41
N GLU A 135 17.69 16.87 7.67
CA GLU A 135 18.16 18.04 8.40
C GLU A 135 18.58 17.71 9.85
N ARG A 136 17.89 16.77 10.50
CA ARG A 136 18.14 16.40 11.90
C ARG A 136 19.25 15.36 12.08
N SER A 137 19.35 14.40 11.16
CA SER A 137 20.32 13.30 11.27
C SER A 137 21.61 13.53 10.48
N GLY A 138 21.57 14.38 9.44
CA GLY A 138 22.66 14.49 8.46
C GLY A 138 22.79 13.27 7.53
N VAL A 139 22.00 12.22 7.73
CA VAL A 139 21.96 11.03 6.88
C VAL A 139 21.20 11.36 5.60
N LYS A 140 21.76 11.03 4.45
CA LYS A 140 21.08 11.19 3.16
C LYS A 140 20.57 9.84 2.66
N PRO A 141 19.38 9.79 2.04
CA PRO A 141 18.90 8.55 1.45
C PRO A 141 19.84 8.07 0.33
N VAL A 142 19.97 6.76 0.19
CA VAL A 142 20.46 6.14 -1.05
C VAL A 142 19.44 6.40 -2.16
N THR A 143 19.77 6.06 -3.41
CA THR A 143 18.83 6.23 -4.52
C THR A 143 17.50 5.52 -4.22
N MET A 144 16.42 6.31 -4.17
CA MET A 144 15.09 5.78 -3.89
C MET A 144 14.54 5.09 -5.15
N PRO A 145 13.87 3.93 -5.01
CA PRO A 145 13.15 3.32 -6.12
C PRO A 145 12.07 4.28 -6.63
N VAL A 146 11.92 4.36 -7.95
CA VAL A 146 10.88 5.19 -8.59
C VAL A 146 9.54 4.46 -8.66
N LYS A 147 9.57 3.14 -8.61
CA LYS A 147 8.38 2.28 -8.64
C LYS A 147 8.21 1.60 -7.29
N THR A 148 6.95 1.45 -6.90
CA THR A 148 6.55 0.69 -5.71
C THR A 148 6.17 -0.73 -6.10
N VAL A 149 6.24 -1.65 -5.14
CA VAL A 149 5.81 -3.05 -5.35
C VAL A 149 4.37 -3.15 -5.84
N LEU A 150 3.48 -2.24 -5.43
CA LEU A 150 2.11 -2.15 -5.93
C LEU A 150 2.08 -1.79 -7.42
N SER A 151 2.78 -0.71 -7.80
CA SER A 151 2.82 -0.25 -9.20
C SER A 151 3.42 -1.30 -10.13
N GLU A 152 4.42 -2.06 -9.66
CA GLU A 152 5.03 -3.16 -10.42
C GLU A 152 4.10 -4.37 -10.55
N ALA A 153 3.39 -4.74 -9.47
CA ALA A 153 2.41 -5.80 -9.52
C ALA A 153 1.24 -5.46 -10.47
N ILE A 154 0.78 -4.20 -10.47
CA ILE A 154 -0.22 -3.69 -11.42
C ILE A 154 0.32 -3.77 -12.85
N ALA A 155 1.54 -3.26 -13.09
CA ALA A 155 2.16 -3.27 -14.41
C ALA A 155 2.32 -4.69 -14.97
N HIS A 156 2.71 -5.64 -14.11
CA HIS A 156 2.81 -7.05 -14.49
C HIS A 156 1.46 -7.60 -14.94
N GLY A 157 0.39 -7.41 -14.16
CA GLY A 157 -0.94 -7.88 -14.55
C GLY A 157 -1.46 -7.23 -15.83
N LYS A 158 -1.19 -5.94 -16.06
CA LYS A 158 -1.48 -5.26 -17.34
C LYS A 158 -0.73 -5.91 -18.51
N SER A 159 0.53 -6.33 -18.32
CA SER A 159 1.30 -6.98 -19.39
C SER A 159 0.71 -8.34 -19.84
N VAL A 160 -0.07 -8.99 -18.98
CA VAL A 160 -0.73 -10.28 -19.25
C VAL A 160 -2.15 -10.10 -19.81
N LEU A 161 -2.82 -9.00 -19.42
CA LEU A 161 -4.20 -8.73 -19.82
C LEU A 161 -4.31 -8.06 -21.20
N PRO A 162 -5.43 -8.30 -21.92
CA PRO A 162 -5.81 -7.48 -23.06
C PRO A 162 -5.89 -5.99 -22.70
N GLU A 163 -5.46 -5.12 -23.63
CA GLU A 163 -5.38 -3.66 -23.43
C GLU A 163 -6.69 -3.03 -22.94
N ASN A 164 -7.83 -3.53 -23.43
CA ASN A 164 -9.15 -3.03 -23.01
C ASN A 164 -9.51 -3.31 -21.54
N LEU A 165 -8.73 -4.15 -20.83
CA LEU A 165 -8.92 -4.46 -19.40
C LEU A 165 -7.87 -3.79 -18.50
N HIS A 166 -6.89 -3.08 -19.07
CA HIS A 166 -5.78 -2.49 -18.34
C HIS A 166 -6.23 -1.51 -17.27
N GLU A 167 -7.14 -0.60 -17.63
CA GLU A 167 -7.68 0.42 -16.73
C GLU A 167 -8.56 -0.17 -15.62
N VAL A 168 -9.33 -1.21 -15.95
CA VAL A 168 -10.13 -1.96 -14.97
C VAL A 168 -9.23 -2.67 -13.98
N PHE A 169 -8.15 -3.29 -14.46
CA PHE A 169 -7.21 -3.99 -13.61
C PHE A 169 -6.42 -3.05 -12.70
N GLU A 170 -6.01 -1.88 -13.22
CA GLU A 170 -5.40 -0.81 -12.43
C GLU A 170 -6.32 -0.36 -11.29
N LEU A 171 -7.62 -0.18 -11.55
CA LEU A 171 -8.60 0.12 -10.51
C LEU A 171 -8.69 -1.00 -9.46
N VAL A 172 -8.73 -2.28 -9.88
CA VAL A 172 -8.73 -3.40 -8.92
C VAL A 172 -7.45 -3.38 -8.07
N GLY A 173 -6.29 -3.13 -8.69
CA GLY A 173 -5.02 -3.03 -8.00
C GLY A 173 -5.01 -1.93 -6.94
N VAL A 174 -5.49 -0.73 -7.28
CA VAL A 174 -5.63 0.36 -6.31
C VAL A 174 -6.60 -0.01 -5.20
N CYS A 175 -7.78 -0.56 -5.51
CA CYS A 175 -8.73 -0.98 -4.49
C CYS A 175 -8.13 -1.96 -3.47
N VAL A 176 -7.28 -2.88 -3.92
CA VAL A 176 -6.56 -3.81 -3.04
C VAL A 176 -5.43 -3.11 -2.28
N GLY A 177 -4.66 -2.26 -2.95
CA GLY A 177 -3.56 -1.49 -2.37
C GLY A 177 -4.01 -0.61 -1.21
N GLU A 178 -5.06 0.17 -1.41
CA GLU A 178 -5.63 1.09 -0.42
C GLU A 178 -6.05 0.36 0.86
N ASN A 179 -6.81 -0.73 0.71
CA ASN A 179 -7.22 -1.54 1.86
C ASN A 179 -6.02 -2.18 2.58
N THR A 180 -4.96 -2.53 1.83
CA THR A 180 -3.72 -3.09 2.39
C THR A 180 -2.99 -2.02 3.20
N LEU A 181 -2.74 -0.85 2.61
CA LEU A 181 -2.03 0.28 3.20
C LEU A 181 -2.71 0.75 4.50
N THR A 182 -4.02 1.00 4.46
CA THR A 182 -4.81 1.41 5.62
C THR A 182 -4.59 0.44 6.81
N LYS A 183 -4.62 -0.87 6.53
CA LYS A 183 -4.50 -1.89 7.56
C LYS A 183 -3.06 -2.04 8.05
N GLU A 184 -2.06 -1.85 7.20
CA GLU A 184 -0.64 -1.81 7.60
C GLU A 184 -0.34 -0.63 8.52
N LEU A 185 -0.79 0.57 8.14
CA LEU A 185 -0.66 1.78 8.94
C LEU A 185 -1.35 1.61 10.31
N LEU A 186 -2.56 1.03 10.35
CA LEU A 186 -3.26 0.76 11.61
C LEU A 186 -2.48 -0.19 12.54
N HIS A 187 -1.74 -1.16 12.00
CA HIS A 187 -0.88 -1.99 12.84
C HIS A 187 0.33 -1.23 13.37
N LEU A 188 0.86 -0.26 12.62
CA LEU A 188 1.98 0.57 13.06
C LEU A 188 1.60 1.54 14.19
N THR A 189 0.39 2.08 14.21
CA THR A 189 -0.04 3.00 15.28
C THR A 189 -0.05 2.36 16.68
N GLY A 190 -0.08 1.03 16.76
CA GLY A 190 0.02 0.28 18.02
C GLY A 190 1.42 0.24 18.62
N ASP A 191 2.47 0.52 17.84
CA ASP A 191 3.85 0.46 18.31
C ASP A 191 4.29 1.79 18.96
N ARG A 192 4.67 1.71 20.24
CA ARG A 192 5.08 2.86 21.05
C ARG A 192 6.61 3.03 21.11
N SER A 193 7.41 2.16 20.49
CA SER A 193 8.87 2.29 20.44
C SER A 193 9.34 3.37 19.46
N MET A 194 8.45 3.78 18.55
CA MET A 194 8.77 4.73 17.50
C MET A 194 9.04 6.13 18.03
N ASN A 195 9.81 6.90 17.25
CA ASN A 195 9.89 8.34 17.38
C ASN A 195 8.46 8.94 17.45
N PRO A 196 8.14 9.79 18.43
CA PRO A 196 6.77 10.29 18.60
C PRO A 196 6.22 11.04 17.39
N VAL A 197 7.07 11.70 16.60
CA VAL A 197 6.64 12.43 15.39
C VAL A 197 6.39 11.47 14.23
N VAL A 198 7.21 10.42 14.06
CA VAL A 198 6.92 9.33 13.10
C VAL A 198 5.55 8.73 13.42
N HIS A 199 5.33 8.44 14.70
CA HIS A 199 4.09 7.86 15.18
C HIS A 199 2.88 8.78 14.91
N GLN A 200 3.00 10.09 15.16
CA GLN A 200 1.96 11.06 14.83
C GLN A 200 1.69 11.18 13.32
N VAL A 201 2.73 11.18 12.48
CA VAL A 201 2.57 11.21 11.02
C VAL A 201 1.76 10.01 10.53
N ILE A 202 2.06 8.81 11.07
CA ILE A 202 1.32 7.59 10.75
C ILE A 202 -0.12 7.67 11.29
N GLU A 203 -0.32 8.12 12.53
CA GLU A 203 -1.65 8.26 13.12
C GLU A 203 -2.53 9.25 12.36
N ASP A 204 -1.97 10.35 11.86
CA ASP A 204 -2.70 11.30 11.04
C ASP A 204 -3.14 10.64 9.75
N HIS A 205 -2.23 10.00 9.02
CA HIS A 205 -2.52 9.30 7.77
C HIS A 205 -3.68 8.28 7.95
N VAL A 206 -3.64 7.45 9.00
CA VAL A 206 -4.69 6.45 9.31
C VAL A 206 -6.10 7.04 9.44
N ARG A 207 -6.23 8.29 9.89
CA ARG A 207 -7.54 8.94 10.09
C ARG A 207 -8.29 9.11 8.78
N ASP A 208 -7.56 9.41 7.71
CA ASP A 208 -8.13 9.59 6.37
C ASP A 208 -8.29 8.23 5.68
N GLU A 209 -7.28 7.38 5.76
CA GLU A 209 -7.25 6.04 5.16
C GLU A 209 -8.43 5.15 5.55
N SER A 210 -8.95 5.29 6.77
CA SER A 210 -10.13 4.52 7.19
C SER A 210 -11.36 4.83 6.32
N ARG A 211 -11.50 6.07 5.83
CA ARG A 211 -12.55 6.48 4.89
C ARG A 211 -12.24 5.98 3.47
N HIS A 212 -10.98 6.06 3.06
CA HIS A 212 -10.51 5.65 1.73
C HIS A 212 -10.71 4.14 1.52
N ALA A 213 -10.32 3.30 2.49
CA ALA A 213 -10.58 1.86 2.47
C ALA A 213 -12.08 1.53 2.29
N VAL A 214 -12.97 2.28 2.95
CA VAL A 214 -14.42 2.11 2.81
C VAL A 214 -14.89 2.54 1.42
N PHE A 215 -14.38 3.65 0.89
CA PHE A 215 -14.64 4.09 -0.48
C PHE A 215 -14.21 3.04 -1.48
N PHE A 216 -12.94 2.62 -1.47
CA PHE A 216 -12.38 1.70 -2.44
C PHE A 216 -12.92 0.27 -2.32
N THR A 217 -13.32 -0.19 -1.13
CA THR A 217 -14.08 -1.44 -0.98
C THR A 217 -15.45 -1.35 -1.66
N HIS A 218 -16.15 -0.22 -1.50
CA HIS A 218 -17.43 0.00 -2.16
C HIS A 218 -17.26 0.10 -3.68
N ILE A 219 -16.25 0.82 -4.16
CA ILE A 219 -15.94 0.91 -5.58
C ILE A 219 -15.67 -0.47 -6.15
N LEU A 220 -14.78 -1.27 -5.53
CA LEU A 220 -14.48 -2.63 -5.97
C LEU A 220 -15.75 -3.48 -6.11
N LYS A 221 -16.64 -3.45 -5.12
CA LYS A 221 -17.93 -4.17 -5.17
C LYS A 221 -18.79 -3.72 -6.35
N LEU A 222 -18.95 -2.41 -6.53
CA LEU A 222 -19.83 -1.85 -7.56
C LEU A 222 -19.27 -2.09 -8.97
N MET A 223 -17.98 -1.84 -9.17
CA MET A 223 -17.32 -2.06 -10.47
C MET A 223 -17.30 -3.55 -10.83
N TRP A 224 -17.01 -4.45 -9.88
CA TRP A 224 -16.96 -5.89 -10.14
C TRP A 224 -18.33 -6.47 -10.51
N SER A 225 -19.39 -5.98 -9.86
CA SER A 225 -20.77 -6.32 -10.20
C SER A 225 -21.16 -5.86 -11.60
N ALA A 226 -20.67 -4.68 -12.02
CA ALA A 226 -20.95 -4.08 -13.33
C ALA A 226 -20.15 -4.70 -14.48
N LEU A 227 -19.04 -5.39 -14.21
CA LEU A 227 -18.26 -6.08 -15.24
C LEU A 227 -19.05 -7.23 -15.88
N ASP A 228 -18.84 -7.39 -17.19
CA ASP A 228 -19.33 -8.57 -17.89
C ASP A 228 -18.56 -9.83 -17.49
N GLU A 229 -19.16 -10.99 -17.79
CA GLU A 229 -18.59 -12.27 -17.38
C GLU A 229 -17.23 -12.57 -18.05
N PRO A 230 -17.00 -12.25 -19.33
CA PRO A 230 -15.68 -12.36 -19.95
C PRO A 230 -14.59 -11.56 -19.22
N SER A 231 -14.86 -10.31 -18.83
CA SER A 231 -13.89 -9.48 -18.13
C SER A 231 -13.58 -10.01 -16.74
N ARG A 232 -14.60 -10.44 -15.97
CA ARG A 232 -14.39 -11.10 -14.67
C ARG A 232 -13.57 -12.39 -14.81
N SER A 233 -13.87 -13.18 -15.83
CA SER A 233 -13.16 -14.43 -16.15
C SER A 233 -11.72 -14.21 -16.60
N ALA A 234 -11.36 -13.03 -17.10
CA ALA A 234 -10.00 -12.67 -17.48
C ALA A 234 -9.20 -12.10 -16.30
N ILE A 235 -9.78 -11.16 -15.55
CA ILE A 235 -9.12 -10.48 -14.43
C ILE A 235 -9.00 -11.39 -13.20
N GLY A 236 -10.11 -12.03 -12.83
CA GLY A 236 -10.24 -12.79 -11.60
C GLY A 236 -9.13 -13.84 -11.37
N PRO A 237 -8.83 -14.70 -12.37
CA PRO A 237 -7.76 -15.69 -12.23
C PRO A 237 -6.35 -15.13 -12.06
N LEU A 238 -6.10 -13.86 -12.37
CA LEU A 238 -4.78 -13.21 -12.21
C LEU A 238 -4.60 -12.59 -10.83
N LEU A 239 -5.68 -12.34 -10.08
CA LEU A 239 -5.59 -11.73 -8.76
C LEU A 239 -4.70 -12.48 -7.75
N PRO A 240 -4.67 -13.83 -7.72
CA PRO A 240 -3.73 -14.57 -6.90
C PRO A 240 -2.27 -14.20 -7.20
N GLU A 241 -1.88 -14.20 -8.47
CA GLU A 241 -0.52 -13.84 -8.89
C GLU A 241 -0.19 -12.37 -8.62
N PHE A 242 -1.15 -11.48 -8.87
CA PHE A 242 -1.03 -10.06 -8.51
C PHE A 242 -0.71 -9.87 -7.03
N ILE A 243 -1.46 -10.53 -6.13
CA ILE A 243 -1.23 -10.47 -4.68
C ILE A 243 0.15 -11.01 -4.32
N LEU A 244 0.59 -12.10 -4.94
CA LEU A 244 1.92 -12.66 -4.69
C LEU A 244 3.04 -11.71 -5.12
N ASN A 245 2.90 -11.08 -6.29
CA ASN A 245 3.87 -10.09 -6.75
C ASN A 245 3.87 -8.84 -5.88
N TYR A 246 2.71 -8.40 -5.40
CA TYR A 246 2.60 -7.24 -4.51
C TYR A 246 3.32 -7.45 -3.17
N PHE A 247 3.29 -8.67 -2.61
CA PHE A 247 3.98 -9.00 -1.36
C PHE A 247 5.36 -9.65 -1.54
N LYS A 248 5.89 -9.67 -2.77
CA LYS A 248 7.19 -10.26 -3.04
C LYS A 248 8.31 -9.33 -2.52
N PRO A 249 9.23 -9.82 -1.67
CA PRO A 249 10.39 -9.02 -1.27
C PRO A 249 11.29 -8.70 -2.48
N ASP A 250 11.67 -7.43 -2.62
CA ASP A 250 12.74 -6.98 -3.51
C ASP A 250 13.83 -6.30 -2.66
N PRO A 251 14.91 -7.03 -2.29
CA PRO A 251 15.94 -6.53 -1.40
C PRO A 251 16.96 -5.62 -2.10
N GLN A 252 16.70 -5.12 -3.31
CA GLN A 252 17.66 -4.26 -4.02
C GLN A 252 17.92 -2.95 -3.28
N TYR A 253 16.88 -2.34 -2.69
CA TYR A 253 17.06 -1.14 -1.87
C TYR A 253 17.92 -1.43 -0.63
N GLU A 254 17.61 -2.53 0.07
CA GLU A 254 18.33 -3.00 1.25
C GLU A 254 19.81 -3.26 0.94
N ARG A 255 20.11 -3.83 -0.23
CA ARG A 255 21.49 -4.01 -0.71
C ARG A 255 22.22 -2.68 -0.80
N ASP A 256 21.61 -1.66 -1.39
CA ASP A 256 22.23 -0.35 -1.55
C ASP A 256 22.42 0.37 -0.21
N VAL A 257 21.49 0.19 0.72
CA VAL A 257 21.65 0.65 2.12
C VAL A 257 22.82 -0.06 2.80
N LEU A 258 22.91 -1.39 2.71
CA LEU A 258 24.02 -2.14 3.32
C LEU A 258 25.38 -1.70 2.75
N ARG A 259 25.45 -1.38 1.46
CA ARG A 259 26.64 -0.80 0.83
C ARG A 259 26.95 0.60 1.36
N SER A 260 25.96 1.46 1.55
CA SER A 260 26.18 2.79 2.13
C SER A 260 26.64 2.74 3.58
N LEU A 261 26.32 1.66 4.30
CA LEU A 261 26.81 1.35 5.63
C LEU A 261 28.20 0.67 5.65
N GLN A 262 28.86 0.56 4.49
CA GLN A 262 30.18 -0.05 4.32
C GLN A 262 30.25 -1.53 4.76
N VAL A 263 29.13 -2.25 4.70
CA VAL A 263 29.11 -3.69 4.94
C VAL A 263 29.85 -4.41 3.79
N PRO A 264 30.80 -5.33 4.06
CA PRO A 264 31.49 -6.05 3.01
C PRO A 264 30.54 -6.86 2.10
N GLU A 265 30.75 -6.86 0.78
CA GLU A 265 29.80 -7.46 -0.18
C GLU A 265 29.47 -8.94 0.12
N HIS A 266 30.44 -9.73 0.57
CA HIS A 266 30.22 -11.12 0.97
C HIS A 266 29.31 -11.27 2.20
N HIS A 267 29.33 -10.28 3.11
CA HIS A 267 28.35 -10.21 4.21
C HIS A 267 26.99 -9.76 3.70
N ILE A 268 26.93 -8.81 2.75
CA ILE A 268 25.66 -8.36 2.16
C ILE A 268 24.91 -9.53 1.51
N ASP A 269 25.58 -10.31 0.66
CA ASP A 269 24.96 -11.46 0.00
C ASP A 269 24.43 -12.48 1.00
N ARG A 270 25.19 -12.72 2.08
CA ARG A 270 24.79 -13.62 3.16
C ARG A 270 23.61 -13.07 3.95
N ILE A 271 23.66 -11.81 4.36
CA ILE A 271 22.59 -11.13 5.11
C ILE A 271 21.28 -11.21 4.31
N LEU A 272 21.29 -10.78 3.05
CA LEU A 272 20.08 -10.75 2.23
C LEU A 272 19.59 -12.15 1.90
N GLY A 273 20.49 -13.09 1.62
CA GLY A 273 20.14 -14.48 1.33
C GLY A 273 19.55 -15.22 2.53
N GLU A 274 20.03 -14.96 3.75
CA GLU A 274 19.50 -15.53 4.99
C GLU A 274 18.20 -14.84 5.43
N THR A 275 18.08 -13.51 5.24
CA THR A 275 16.91 -12.73 5.66
C THR A 275 15.72 -12.86 4.71
N PHE A 276 15.95 -12.86 3.40
CA PHE A 276 14.91 -12.89 2.36
C PHE A 276 14.91 -14.22 1.59
N ALA A 277 15.30 -15.30 2.25
CA ALA A 277 15.34 -16.63 1.65
C ALA A 277 13.99 -16.98 0.98
N PRO A 278 13.99 -17.51 -0.26
CA PRO A 278 12.76 -17.92 -0.92
C PRO A 278 12.00 -18.94 -0.06
N MET A 279 10.71 -18.70 0.12
CA MET A 279 9.83 -19.54 0.91
C MET A 279 8.68 -20.06 0.05
N PRO A 280 8.26 -21.32 0.21
CA PRO A 280 7.02 -21.79 -0.40
C PRO A 280 5.85 -20.91 0.00
N LEU A 281 4.94 -20.63 -0.93
CA LEU A 281 3.80 -19.74 -0.68
C LEU A 281 2.95 -20.16 0.52
N GLU A 282 2.84 -21.46 0.73
CA GLU A 282 2.07 -22.08 1.83
C GLU A 282 2.67 -21.77 3.20
N GLU A 283 3.98 -21.53 3.28
CA GLU A 283 4.68 -21.13 4.49
C GLU A 283 4.76 -19.60 4.64
N LEU A 284 4.77 -18.88 3.51
CA LEU A 284 4.80 -17.41 3.48
C LEU A 284 3.44 -16.82 3.91
N TRP A 285 2.34 -17.43 3.46
CA TRP A 285 0.99 -16.87 3.64
C TRP A 285 0.58 -16.68 5.11
N PRO A 286 0.76 -17.66 6.02
CA PRO A 286 0.44 -17.46 7.44
C PRO A 286 1.30 -16.39 8.11
N ARG A 287 2.44 -16.01 7.50
CA ARG A 287 3.39 -15.02 8.00
C ARG A 287 3.10 -13.61 7.52
N ILE A 288 2.12 -13.41 6.64
CA ILE A 288 1.70 -12.09 6.17
C ILE A 288 0.28 -11.81 6.67
N PRO A 289 0.10 -11.20 7.86
CA PRO A 289 -1.23 -11.02 8.48
C PRO A 289 -2.18 -10.15 7.63
N ILE A 290 -1.61 -9.13 6.96
CA ILE A 290 -1.90 -8.69 5.60
C ILE A 290 -3.13 -9.24 4.88
N ILE A 291 -3.00 -10.52 4.68
CA ILE A 291 -3.42 -11.16 3.46
C ILE A 291 -4.83 -11.75 3.67
N GLY A 292 -5.14 -12.13 4.91
CA GLY A 292 -6.49 -12.44 5.35
C GLY A 292 -7.43 -11.22 5.25
N HIS A 293 -6.91 -10.00 5.45
CA HIS A 293 -7.68 -8.78 5.23
C HIS A 293 -8.01 -8.59 3.74
N VAL A 294 -7.03 -8.73 2.85
CA VAL A 294 -7.23 -8.69 1.39
C VAL A 294 -8.29 -9.72 0.95
N MET A 295 -8.18 -10.97 1.42
CA MET A 295 -9.17 -12.00 1.14
C MET A 295 -10.57 -11.63 1.64
N GLY A 296 -10.67 -10.97 2.79
CA GLY A 296 -11.91 -10.41 3.32
C GLY A 296 -12.53 -9.37 2.40
N VAL A 297 -11.73 -8.42 1.90
CA VAL A 297 -12.17 -7.37 0.95
C VAL A 297 -12.65 -7.98 -0.36
N LEU A 298 -11.89 -8.94 -0.93
CA LEU A 298 -12.29 -9.65 -2.15
C LEU A 298 -13.61 -10.41 -1.96
N LYS A 299 -13.78 -11.07 -0.81
CA LYS A 299 -15.03 -11.77 -0.48
C LYS A 299 -16.20 -10.80 -0.35
N GLN A 300 -16.04 -9.71 0.40
CA GLN A 300 -17.11 -8.72 0.63
C GLN A 300 -17.52 -7.99 -0.67
N SER A 301 -16.59 -7.90 -1.63
CA SER A 301 -16.83 -7.27 -2.93
C SER A 301 -17.43 -8.22 -3.97
N GLY A 302 -17.69 -9.49 -3.63
CA GLY A 302 -18.22 -10.50 -4.55
C GLY A 302 -17.19 -11.01 -5.58
N VAL A 303 -15.92 -10.65 -5.43
CA VAL A 303 -14.84 -11.06 -6.36
C VAL A 303 -14.66 -12.57 -6.36
N LEU A 304 -14.75 -13.18 -5.18
CA LEU A 304 -14.61 -14.63 -4.99
C LEU A 304 -15.90 -15.42 -5.31
N GLU A 305 -17.00 -14.76 -5.66
CA GLU A 305 -18.22 -15.45 -6.13
C GLU A 305 -18.08 -15.92 -7.58
N ASN A 306 -17.13 -15.35 -8.34
CA ASN A 306 -16.79 -15.83 -9.67
C ASN A 306 -16.04 -17.17 -9.57
N GLY A 307 -16.57 -18.20 -10.24
CA GLY A 307 -16.02 -19.57 -10.15
C GLY A 307 -14.56 -19.68 -10.59
N LYS A 308 -14.17 -19.03 -11.70
CA LYS A 308 -12.77 -19.08 -12.19
C LYS A 308 -11.82 -18.36 -11.25
N THR A 309 -12.25 -17.24 -10.67
CA THR A 309 -11.50 -16.53 -9.61
C THR A 309 -11.29 -17.45 -8.42
N ALA A 310 -12.38 -18.00 -7.86
CA ALA A 310 -12.31 -18.87 -6.69
C ALA A 310 -11.39 -20.08 -6.92
N ASP A 311 -11.49 -20.72 -8.08
CA ASP A 311 -10.62 -21.86 -8.44
C ASP A 311 -9.15 -21.46 -8.54
N ALA A 312 -8.84 -20.25 -9.01
CA ALA A 312 -7.46 -19.75 -9.04
C ALA A 312 -6.89 -19.55 -7.63
N PHE A 313 -7.68 -19.00 -6.69
CA PHE A 313 -7.26 -18.88 -5.28
C PHE A 313 -7.12 -20.26 -4.60
N ARG A 314 -7.99 -21.24 -4.90
CA ARG A 314 -7.87 -22.62 -4.39
C ARG A 314 -6.60 -23.31 -4.87
N ARG A 315 -6.22 -23.13 -6.15
CA ARG A 315 -5.00 -23.72 -6.73
C ARG A 315 -3.73 -23.32 -5.98
N ILE A 316 -3.71 -22.10 -5.43
CA ILE A 316 -2.58 -21.62 -4.62
C ILE A 316 -2.87 -21.61 -3.12
N LYS A 317 -3.87 -22.38 -2.67
CA LYS A 317 -4.23 -22.62 -1.26
C LYS A 317 -4.57 -21.36 -0.46
N LEU A 318 -5.06 -20.32 -1.14
CA LEU A 318 -5.55 -19.09 -0.50
C LEU A 318 -7.05 -19.11 -0.22
N LEU A 319 -7.75 -20.11 -0.75
CA LEU A 319 -9.16 -20.39 -0.50
C LEU A 319 -9.31 -21.89 -0.26
N ASN A 320 -10.19 -22.25 0.68
CA ASN A 320 -10.55 -23.64 0.96
C ASN A 320 -11.50 -24.23 -0.09
#